data_AF-A0A520AKH7-F1
#
_entry.id   AF-A0A520AKH7-F1
#
_cell.length_a   1.000
_cell.length_b   1.000
_cell.length_c   1.000
_cell.angle_alpha   90.00
_cell.angle_beta   90.00
_cell.angle_gamma   90.00
#
_symmetry.space_group_name_H-M   'P 1'
#
loop_
_entity.id
_entity.type
_entity.pdbx_description
1 polymer ?
#
loop_
_entity_poly.entity_id
_entity_poly.type
_entity_poly.pdbx_seq_one_letter_code
_entity_poly.pdbx_strand_id
1 'polypeptide(L)'
;LNDLYIDKDVAYFATNNGLVYFNYKQESKQTKAPKIYVSSVSVNKKMLDLSSASFTLKPEERNITFSYSAIDFKNRKIIYRYRLKDTENWSETKNRRLELSSLEPGEYCFEVSAKSQDSEWSVPAKINFVLEKHFWQTWWFLVVMLLIGAYILYVITVRITKRQKNKEQEQLLLKNKILMLEQQALQAMMNPHFVFNVMNSIQHYINTQNTSSANKVLTGFAKLIRKNLEICTKSYINLEEEIEYLNLYLNLEKYRFGDKFIYSIKVDQQIDKEETQLPSMLLQPYIENAIWHGIMPKEEGGEVKIEIIQKDEDYLWIKIIDNGIGIENSLSTKNSKHQSKGMKLTQERINLLNKIEAKPIQLFVEQNGNSGTTITILVPLN
;
A
#
# COMPACT_ATOMS: atom_id res chain seq x y z
N LEU A 1 -96.43 20.20 0.45
CA LEU A 1 -96.77 20.78 1.75
C LEU A 1 -97.84 21.80 1.44
N ASN A 2 -99.07 21.54 1.84
CA ASN A 2 -100.23 22.24 1.27
C ASN A 2 -100.73 23.34 2.19
N ASP A 3 -100.55 23.16 3.49
CA ASP A 3 -100.86 24.18 4.49
C ASP A 3 -100.04 23.94 5.78
N LEU A 4 -99.86 24.98 6.57
CA LEU A 4 -99.13 24.98 7.84
C LEU A 4 -99.90 25.77 8.89
N TYR A 5 -100.24 25.10 9.99
CA TYR A 5 -100.82 25.74 11.16
C TYR A 5 -99.96 25.45 12.39
N ILE A 6 -99.61 26.50 13.15
CA ILE A 6 -98.79 26.37 14.35
C ILE A 6 -99.63 26.81 15.54
N ASP A 7 -99.89 25.88 16.46
CA ASP A 7 -100.41 26.16 17.80
C ASP A 7 -99.24 26.36 18.80
N LYS A 8 -99.52 26.79 20.02
CA LYS A 8 -98.51 27.19 21.05
C LYS A 8 -97.35 26.21 21.24
N ASP A 9 -97.60 24.90 21.06
CA ASP A 9 -96.61 23.84 21.26
C ASP A 9 -96.56 22.80 20.12
N VAL A 10 -97.46 22.86 19.12
CA VAL A 10 -97.59 21.84 18.07
C VAL A 10 -97.69 22.48 16.69
N ALA A 11 -96.87 22.01 15.75
CA ALA A 11 -96.96 22.39 14.35
C ALA A 11 -97.68 21.30 13.55
N TYR A 12 -98.71 21.69 12.81
CA TYR A 12 -99.54 20.86 11.95
C TYR A 12 -99.23 21.15 10.49
N PHE A 13 -98.92 20.11 9.73
CA PHE A 13 -98.59 20.15 8.32
C PHE A 13 -99.63 19.35 7.54
N ALA A 14 -100.37 20.02 6.65
CA ALA A 14 -101.21 19.34 5.69
C ALA A 14 -100.33 18.82 4.53
N THR A 15 -100.26 17.50 4.38
CA THR A 15 -99.53 16.85 3.29
C THR A 15 -100.51 16.15 2.35
N ASN A 16 -100.05 15.79 1.15
CA ASN A 16 -100.86 15.02 0.19
C ASN A 16 -101.30 13.64 0.74
N ASN A 17 -100.67 13.15 1.82
CA ASN A 17 -100.94 11.85 2.43
C ASN A 17 -101.60 11.97 3.82
N GLY A 18 -102.11 13.15 4.19
CA GLY A 18 -102.79 13.40 5.47
C GLY A 18 -102.11 14.48 6.32
N LEU A 19 -102.62 14.62 7.55
CA LEU A 19 -102.16 15.60 8.52
C LEU A 19 -100.99 15.03 9.35
N VAL A 20 -99.84 15.69 9.30
CA VAL A 20 -98.70 15.37 10.16
C VAL A 20 -98.59 16.45 11.22
N TYR A 21 -98.56 16.08 12.49
CA TYR A 21 -98.33 17.03 13.58
C TYR A 21 -97.13 16.60 14.43
N PHE A 22 -96.32 17.56 14.86
CA PHE A 22 -95.26 17.30 15.83
C PHE A 22 -95.12 18.45 16.82
N ASN A 23 -94.80 18.10 18.06
CA ASN A 23 -94.54 19.07 19.11
C ASN A 23 -93.12 19.64 18.95
N TYR A 24 -93.00 20.91 18.59
CA TYR A 24 -91.71 21.55 18.30
C TYR A 24 -91.02 22.12 19.55
N LYS A 25 -91.71 22.10 20.70
CA LYS A 25 -91.22 22.58 22.00
C LYS A 25 -90.74 21.46 22.92
N GLN A 26 -90.76 20.21 22.46
CA GLN A 26 -90.07 19.15 23.19
C GLN A 26 -88.57 19.46 23.21
N GLU A 27 -88.06 19.77 24.41
CA GLU A 27 -86.63 19.76 24.67
C GLU A 27 -86.03 18.46 24.13
N SER A 28 -84.99 18.61 23.31
CA SER A 28 -84.17 17.51 22.84
C SER A 28 -83.74 16.67 24.04
N LYS A 29 -84.39 15.54 24.29
CA LYS A 29 -83.92 14.55 25.27
C LYS A 29 -82.50 14.17 24.87
N GLN A 30 -81.52 14.60 25.67
CA GLN A 30 -80.11 14.24 25.47
C GLN A 30 -80.00 12.74 25.23
N THR A 31 -79.41 12.38 24.09
CA THR A 31 -79.31 10.97 23.70
C THR A 31 -78.10 10.34 24.36
N LYS A 32 -78.28 9.14 24.92
CA LYS A 32 -77.18 8.34 25.47
C LYS A 32 -76.13 8.10 24.38
N ALA A 33 -74.86 8.26 24.72
CA ALA A 33 -73.76 7.98 23.82
C ALA A 33 -73.77 6.51 23.34
N PRO A 34 -73.49 6.25 22.05
CA PRO A 34 -73.47 4.89 21.53
C PRO A 34 -72.32 4.09 22.15
N LYS A 35 -72.52 2.78 22.38
CA LYS A 35 -71.43 1.91 22.81
C LYS A 35 -70.54 1.56 21.62
N ILE A 36 -69.24 1.82 21.75
CA ILE A 36 -68.22 1.54 20.73
C ILE A 36 -67.51 0.22 21.05
N TYR A 37 -67.29 -0.60 20.02
CA TYR A 37 -66.52 -1.84 20.12
C TYR A 37 -65.53 -1.91 18.96
N VAL A 38 -64.32 -2.40 19.22
CA VAL A 38 -63.40 -2.78 18.15
C VAL A 38 -63.78 -4.18 17.70
N SER A 39 -64.24 -4.30 16.46
CA SER A 39 -64.77 -5.53 15.88
C SER A 39 -63.67 -6.50 15.47
N SER A 40 -62.55 -5.99 14.93
CA SER A 40 -61.40 -6.81 14.56
C SER A 40 -60.14 -5.97 14.42
N VAL A 41 -59.00 -6.56 14.75
CA VAL A 41 -57.68 -6.03 14.41
C VAL A 41 -57.00 -7.03 13.50
N SER A 42 -56.51 -6.57 12.34
CA SER A 42 -55.76 -7.42 11.42
C SER A 42 -54.42 -6.80 11.07
N VAL A 43 -53.38 -7.62 11.04
CA VAL A 43 -52.01 -7.24 10.71
C VAL A 43 -51.58 -8.01 9.47
N ASN A 44 -51.18 -7.29 8.42
CA ASN A 44 -50.83 -7.88 7.11
C ASN A 44 -51.88 -8.90 6.60
N LYS A 45 -53.17 -8.58 6.80
CA LYS A 45 -54.35 -9.41 6.44
C LYS A 45 -54.59 -10.64 7.33
N LYS A 46 -53.80 -10.86 8.38
CA LYS A 46 -54.04 -11.91 9.39
C LYS A 46 -54.78 -11.30 10.59
N MET A 47 -55.90 -11.89 10.99
CA MET A 47 -56.65 -11.44 12.16
C MET A 47 -55.88 -11.78 13.46
N LEU A 48 -55.82 -10.81 14.37
CA LEU A 48 -55.30 -11.00 15.71
C LEU A 48 -56.43 -11.37 16.67
N ASP A 49 -56.11 -12.23 17.64
CA ASP A 49 -57.02 -12.51 18.74
C ASP A 49 -57.03 -11.32 19.71
N LEU A 50 -58.23 -10.84 20.03
CA LEU A 50 -58.48 -9.69 20.91
C LEU A 50 -58.67 -10.12 22.38
N SER A 51 -58.45 -11.39 22.69
CA SER A 51 -58.51 -11.93 24.06
C SER A 51 -57.37 -11.42 24.95
N SER A 52 -56.23 -11.01 24.38
CA SER A 52 -55.09 -10.47 25.13
C SER A 52 -55.18 -8.96 25.33
N ALA A 53 -54.82 -8.49 26.52
CA ALA A 53 -54.83 -7.06 26.87
C ALA A 53 -53.79 -6.21 26.12
N SER A 54 -52.79 -6.86 25.51
CA SER A 54 -51.80 -6.23 24.63
C SER A 54 -51.27 -7.23 23.60
N PHE A 55 -50.76 -6.73 22.48
CA PHE A 55 -50.07 -7.53 21.46
C PHE A 55 -48.76 -6.88 21.02
N THR A 56 -47.76 -7.73 20.75
CA THR A 56 -46.44 -7.33 20.28
C THR A 56 -46.36 -7.61 18.78
N LEU A 57 -45.97 -6.60 18.01
CA LEU A 57 -45.82 -6.67 16.56
C LEU A 57 -44.34 -6.68 16.18
N LYS A 58 -44.01 -7.53 15.21
CA LYS A 58 -42.67 -7.59 14.65
C LYS A 58 -42.41 -6.37 13.76
N PRO A 59 -41.16 -5.95 13.55
CA PRO A 59 -40.84 -4.79 12.71
C PRO A 59 -41.30 -4.92 11.22
N GLU A 60 -41.53 -6.15 10.76
CA GLU A 60 -42.01 -6.48 9.40
C GLU A 60 -43.53 -6.31 9.24
N GLU A 61 -44.27 -6.21 10.36
CA GLU A 61 -45.72 -6.18 10.41
C GLU A 61 -46.27 -4.75 10.27
N ARG A 62 -46.16 -4.20 9.05
CA ARG A 62 -46.38 -2.77 8.79
C ARG A 62 -47.83 -2.35 8.59
N ASN A 63 -48.71 -3.23 8.09
CA ASN A 63 -50.09 -2.86 7.77
C ASN A 63 -51.04 -3.32 8.87
N ILE A 64 -51.41 -2.42 9.77
CA ILE A 64 -52.35 -2.66 10.85
C ILE A 64 -53.69 -2.05 10.46
N THR A 65 -54.75 -2.86 10.48
CA THR A 65 -56.11 -2.43 10.19
C THR A 65 -56.98 -2.63 11.42
N PHE A 66 -57.58 -1.55 11.91
CA PHE A 66 -58.57 -1.55 12.98
C PHE A 66 -59.96 -1.39 12.37
N SER A 67 -60.87 -2.34 12.64
CA SER A 67 -62.28 -2.21 12.29
C SER A 67 -63.11 -2.05 13.55
N TYR A 68 -63.96 -1.03 13.62
CA TYR A 68 -64.74 -0.69 14.80
C TYR A 68 -66.18 -0.35 14.43
N SER A 69 -67.10 -0.62 15.36
CA SER A 69 -68.53 -0.39 15.17
C SER A 69 -69.17 0.15 16.44
N ALA A 70 -70.12 1.06 16.24
CA ALA A 70 -70.91 1.64 17.31
C ALA A 70 -72.37 1.25 17.10
N ILE A 71 -73.02 0.80 18.17
CA ILE A 71 -74.41 0.33 18.11
C ILE A 71 -75.32 1.52 18.44
N ASP A 72 -76.11 1.96 17.46
CA ASP A 72 -77.20 2.93 17.63
C ASP A 72 -78.45 2.41 16.91
N PHE A 73 -79.51 2.11 17.67
CA PHE A 73 -80.76 1.56 17.16
C PHE A 73 -81.66 2.63 16.49
N LYS A 74 -81.27 3.92 16.53
CA LYS A 74 -82.06 5.03 15.97
C LYS A 74 -81.65 5.45 14.56
N ASN A 75 -80.80 4.69 13.88
CA ASN A 75 -80.34 4.90 12.49
C ASN A 75 -79.82 6.34 12.22
N ARG A 76 -79.10 6.92 13.17
CA ARG A 76 -78.52 8.27 13.09
C ARG A 76 -77.10 8.23 12.49
N LYS A 77 -76.65 9.34 11.90
CA LYS A 77 -75.27 9.46 11.41
C LYS A 77 -74.30 9.44 12.60
N ILE A 78 -73.42 8.44 12.65
CA ILE A 78 -72.39 8.29 13.68
C ILE A 78 -71.08 8.87 13.16
N ILE A 79 -70.41 9.66 14.00
CA ILE A 79 -69.05 10.16 13.77
C ILE A 79 -68.12 9.46 14.75
N TYR A 80 -66.94 9.08 14.29
CA TYR A 80 -65.90 8.45 15.08
C TYR A 80 -64.74 9.41 15.28
N ARG A 81 -64.01 9.25 16.37
CA ARG A 81 -62.70 9.88 16.57
C ARG A 81 -61.71 8.85 17.08
N TYR A 82 -60.45 8.97 16.68
CA TYR A 82 -59.38 8.09 17.13
C TYR A 82 -58.08 8.85 17.43
N ARG A 83 -57.20 8.23 18.23
CA ARG A 83 -55.81 8.64 18.48
C ARG A 83 -54.94 7.43 18.78
N LEU A 84 -53.62 7.53 18.59
CA LEU A 84 -52.66 6.42 18.74
C LEU A 84 -51.78 6.53 19.98
N LYS A 85 -51.69 7.72 20.57
CA LYS A 85 -51.05 7.99 21.87
C LYS A 85 -51.94 8.94 22.67
N ASP A 86 -51.89 8.84 24.00
CA ASP A 86 -52.68 9.70 24.89
C ASP A 86 -52.31 11.18 24.75
N THR A 87 -51.09 11.47 24.30
CA THR A 87 -50.58 12.82 24.06
C THR A 87 -50.93 13.39 22.69
N GLU A 88 -51.51 12.60 21.79
CA GLU A 88 -51.87 13.05 20.44
C GLU A 88 -53.29 13.62 20.37
N ASN A 89 -53.50 14.56 19.44
CA ASN A 89 -54.81 15.13 19.16
C ASN A 89 -55.74 14.10 18.51
N TRP A 90 -57.04 14.18 18.85
CA TRP A 90 -58.06 13.34 18.24
C TRP A 90 -58.24 13.65 16.75
N SER A 91 -58.25 12.61 15.92
CA SER A 91 -58.59 12.69 14.51
C SER A 91 -60.02 12.19 14.30
N GLU A 92 -60.87 12.98 13.66
CA GLU A 92 -62.26 12.61 13.39
C GLU A 92 -62.42 11.91 12.03
N THR A 93 -63.29 10.91 11.97
CA THR A 93 -63.57 10.15 10.75
C THR A 93 -65.00 9.62 10.73
N LYS A 94 -65.54 9.43 9.53
CA LYS A 94 -66.82 8.73 9.30
C LYS A 94 -66.61 7.26 8.93
N ASN A 95 -65.37 6.86 8.66
CA ASN A 95 -65.03 5.50 8.27
C ASN A 95 -65.06 4.59 9.51
N ARG A 96 -65.45 3.33 9.30
CA ARG A 96 -65.46 2.28 10.34
C ARG A 96 -64.16 1.47 10.38
N ARG A 97 -63.18 1.87 9.58
CA ARG A 97 -61.92 1.18 9.35
C ARG A 97 -60.79 2.21 9.32
N LEU A 98 -59.73 1.94 10.07
CA LEU A 98 -58.49 2.70 10.08
C LEU A 98 -57.34 1.79 9.64
N GLU A 99 -56.55 2.24 8.68
CA GLU A 99 -55.36 1.54 8.19
C GLU A 99 -54.11 2.35 8.54
N LEU A 100 -53.12 1.70 9.15
CA LEU A 100 -51.83 2.27 9.52
C LEU A 100 -50.74 1.48 8.79
N SER A 101 -49.88 2.17 8.06
CA SER A 101 -48.82 1.55 7.22
C SER A 101 -47.40 1.97 7.57
N SER A 102 -47.22 2.93 8.48
CA SER A 102 -45.92 3.59 8.73
C SER A 102 -45.76 4.07 10.17
N LEU A 103 -45.85 3.15 11.13
CA LEU A 103 -45.57 3.46 12.54
C LEU A 103 -44.09 3.23 12.87
N GLU A 104 -43.53 4.13 13.68
CA GLU A 104 -42.18 3.96 14.23
C GLU A 104 -42.19 2.93 15.37
N PRO A 105 -41.11 2.18 15.61
CA PRO A 105 -41.03 1.27 16.77
C PRO A 105 -41.29 1.97 18.09
N GLY A 106 -42.18 1.43 18.91
CA GLY A 106 -42.60 2.05 20.17
C GLY A 106 -43.89 1.46 20.73
N GLU A 107 -44.31 2.02 21.86
CA GLU A 107 -45.56 1.67 22.53
C GLU A 107 -46.70 2.57 22.04
N TYR A 108 -47.83 1.97 21.70
CA TYR A 108 -49.01 2.66 21.18
C TYR A 108 -50.28 2.23 21.92
N CYS A 109 -51.20 3.17 22.08
CA CYS A 109 -52.53 2.96 22.65
C CYS A 109 -53.56 3.49 21.66
N PHE A 110 -54.15 2.60 20.87
CA PHE A 110 -55.23 2.96 19.96
C PHE A 110 -56.52 3.18 20.75
N GLU A 111 -57.03 4.41 20.71
CA GLU A 111 -58.30 4.77 21.32
C GLU A 111 -59.32 5.18 20.27
N VAL A 112 -60.57 4.70 20.40
CA VAL A 112 -61.67 5.10 19.52
C VAL A 112 -62.95 5.40 20.30
N SER A 113 -63.58 6.53 19.99
CA SER A 113 -64.88 6.95 20.52
C SER A 113 -65.87 7.22 19.39
N ALA A 114 -67.16 7.09 19.69
CA ALA A 114 -68.24 7.40 18.76
C ALA A 114 -69.21 8.43 19.34
N LYS A 115 -69.80 9.24 18.46
CA LYS A 115 -70.83 10.23 18.80
C LYS A 115 -71.97 10.14 17.78
N SER A 116 -73.21 10.20 18.26
CA SER A 116 -74.43 10.35 17.47
C SER A 116 -74.80 11.83 17.38
N GLN A 117 -75.71 12.20 16.46
CA GLN A 117 -76.03 13.60 16.09
C GLN A 117 -76.32 14.53 17.29
N ASP A 118 -76.83 13.98 18.41
CA ASP A 118 -77.19 14.74 19.62
C ASP A 118 -76.67 14.07 20.92
N SER A 119 -75.56 13.33 20.84
CA SER A 119 -74.96 12.66 22.02
C SER A 119 -73.61 13.27 22.42
N GLU A 120 -73.19 13.04 23.65
CA GLU A 120 -71.79 13.17 24.02
C GLU A 120 -70.95 12.05 23.37
N TRP A 121 -69.64 12.20 23.42
CA TRP A 121 -68.71 11.16 22.97
C TRP A 121 -68.78 9.95 23.91
N SER A 122 -68.75 8.75 23.34
CA SER A 122 -68.70 7.52 24.11
C SER A 122 -67.38 7.37 24.88
N VAL A 123 -67.42 6.59 25.95
CA VAL A 123 -66.20 6.06 26.60
C VAL A 123 -65.33 5.40 25.51
N PRO A 124 -64.03 5.74 25.41
CA PRO A 124 -63.17 5.21 24.35
C PRO A 124 -62.90 3.73 24.56
N ALA A 125 -63.00 2.94 23.48
CA ALA A 125 -62.43 1.60 23.45
C ALA A 125 -60.91 1.72 23.24
N LYS A 126 -60.12 1.00 24.04
CA LYS A 126 -58.65 1.08 24.03
C LYS A 126 -58.03 -0.24 23.63
N ILE A 127 -56.98 -0.18 22.82
CA ILE A 127 -56.15 -1.33 22.44
C ILE A 127 -54.68 -0.95 22.55
N ASN A 128 -53.93 -1.68 23.36
CA ASN A 128 -52.50 -1.46 23.55
C ASN A 128 -51.69 -2.40 22.64
N PHE A 129 -50.67 -1.85 21.99
CA PHE A 129 -49.75 -2.66 21.20
C PHE A 129 -48.33 -2.08 21.20
N VAL A 130 -47.36 -2.95 21.03
CA VAL A 130 -45.93 -2.59 21.01
C VAL A 130 -45.33 -3.03 19.69
N LEU A 131 -44.70 -2.10 18.98
CA LEU A 131 -43.93 -2.39 17.77
C LEU A 131 -42.45 -2.51 18.13
N GLU A 132 -41.87 -3.69 17.95
CA GLU A 132 -40.46 -3.95 18.29
C GLU A 132 -39.49 -3.15 17.40
N LYS A 133 -38.30 -2.86 17.92
CA LYS A 133 -37.21 -2.25 17.16
C LYS A 133 -36.55 -3.29 16.24
N HIS A 134 -36.04 -2.87 15.09
CA HIS A 134 -35.26 -3.77 14.24
C HIS A 134 -33.93 -4.14 14.93
N PHE A 135 -33.40 -5.33 14.64
CA PHE A 135 -32.16 -5.79 15.29
C PHE A 135 -30.96 -4.86 15.02
N TRP A 136 -30.90 -4.21 13.86
CA TRP A 136 -29.83 -3.26 13.51
C TRP A 136 -29.94 -1.90 14.24
N GLN A 137 -31.07 -1.64 14.89
CA GLN A 137 -31.29 -0.44 15.72
C GLN A 137 -30.96 -0.70 17.19
N THR A 138 -30.52 -1.91 17.53
CA THR A 138 -30.11 -2.25 18.89
C THR A 138 -28.66 -1.81 19.15
N TRP A 139 -28.37 -1.43 20.39
CA TRP A 139 -27.04 -0.97 20.77
C TRP A 139 -25.96 -2.06 20.60
N TRP A 140 -26.30 -3.33 20.83
CA TRP A 140 -25.35 -4.43 20.72
C TRP A 140 -24.87 -4.62 19.28
N PHE A 141 -25.74 -4.41 18.28
CA PHE A 141 -25.38 -4.53 16.87
C PHE A 141 -24.35 -3.47 16.47
N LEU A 142 -24.53 -2.22 16.93
CA LEU A 142 -23.57 -1.13 16.70
C LEU A 142 -22.19 -1.44 17.33
N VAL A 143 -22.18 -2.01 18.54
CA VAL A 143 -20.94 -2.44 19.20
C VAL A 143 -20.22 -3.52 18.39
N VAL A 144 -20.94 -4.53 17.90
CA VAL A 144 -20.37 -5.59 17.06
C VAL A 144 -19.78 -5.01 15.77
N MET A 145 -20.50 -4.09 15.11
CA MET A 145 -20.00 -3.40 13.91
C MET A 145 -18.72 -2.60 14.18
N LEU A 146 -18.65 -1.91 15.33
CA LEU A 146 -17.45 -1.17 15.73
C LEU A 146 -16.26 -2.12 15.95
N LEU A 147 -16.48 -3.24 16.66
CA LEU A 147 -15.44 -4.25 16.90
C LEU A 147 -14.91 -4.87 15.60
N ILE A 148 -15.79 -5.15 14.64
CA ILE A 148 -15.40 -5.64 13.30
C ILE A 148 -14.52 -4.60 12.60
N GLY A 149 -14.92 -3.33 12.61
CA GLY A 149 -14.13 -2.23 12.03
C GLY A 149 -12.75 -2.09 12.68
N ALA A 150 -12.68 -2.12 14.02
CA ALA A 150 -11.44 -2.06 14.76
C ALA A 150 -10.52 -3.25 14.47
N TYR A 151 -11.08 -4.46 14.34
CA TYR A 151 -10.32 -5.66 13.97
C TYR A 151 -9.74 -5.56 12.56
N ILE A 152 -10.52 -5.06 11.59
CA ILE A 152 -10.03 -4.85 10.22
C ILE A 152 -8.88 -3.83 10.21
N LEU A 153 -9.03 -2.70 10.92
CA LEU A 153 -7.97 -1.70 11.04
C LEU A 153 -6.72 -2.27 11.71
N TYR A 154 -6.88 -3.07 12.75
CA TYR A 154 -5.76 -3.77 13.42
C TYR A 154 -5.01 -4.67 12.44
N VAL A 155 -5.71 -5.53 11.68
CA VAL A 155 -5.10 -6.43 10.68
C VAL A 155 -4.36 -5.67 9.58
N ILE A 156 -4.93 -4.57 9.09
CA ILE A 156 -4.29 -3.70 8.08
C ILE A 156 -3.00 -3.11 8.64
N THR A 157 -3.04 -2.53 9.84
CA THR A 157 -1.88 -1.88 10.48
C THR A 157 -0.75 -2.88 10.73
N VAL A 158 -1.07 -4.09 11.21
CA VAL A 158 -0.09 -5.17 11.41
C VAL A 158 0.54 -5.63 10.09
N ARG A 159 -0.25 -5.74 9.01
CA ARG A 159 0.29 -6.13 7.69
C ARG A 159 1.22 -5.07 7.11
N ILE A 160 0.87 -3.79 7.23
CA ILE A 160 1.69 -2.68 6.71
C ILE A 160 3.02 -2.63 7.46
N THR A 161 2.99 -2.64 8.79
CA THR A 161 4.19 -2.59 9.63
C THR A 161 5.11 -3.78 9.41
N LYS A 162 4.56 -4.99 9.24
CA LYS A 162 5.36 -6.19 8.92
C LYS A 162 6.06 -6.08 7.56
N ARG A 163 5.38 -5.53 6.55
CA ARG A 163 5.98 -5.31 5.22
C ARG A 163 7.12 -4.29 5.27
N GLN A 164 6.98 -3.22 6.05
CA GLN A 164 8.03 -2.22 6.21
C GLN A 164 9.28 -2.83 6.86
N LYS A 165 9.12 -3.58 7.96
CA LYS A 165 10.23 -4.25 8.64
C LYS A 165 10.96 -5.25 7.74
N ASN A 166 10.23 -6.02 6.94
CA ASN A 166 10.86 -6.98 6.01
C ASN A 166 11.72 -6.27 4.95
N LYS A 167 11.25 -5.15 4.40
CA LYS A 167 12.03 -4.36 3.43
C LYS A 167 13.29 -3.77 4.06
N GLU A 168 13.18 -3.25 5.26
CA GLU A 168 14.32 -2.71 6.01
C GLU A 168 15.36 -3.80 6.32
N GLN A 169 14.92 -4.99 6.73
CA GLN A 169 15.79 -6.15 6.92
C GLN A 169 16.49 -6.59 5.63
N GLU A 170 15.78 -6.61 4.51
CA GLU A 170 16.36 -6.95 3.21
C GLU A 170 17.44 -5.93 2.78
N GLN A 171 17.18 -4.63 2.99
CA GLN A 171 18.16 -3.58 2.74
C GLN A 171 19.40 -3.71 3.64
N LEU A 172 19.19 -3.97 4.94
CA LEU A 172 20.29 -4.18 5.89
C LEU A 172 21.12 -5.42 5.54
N LEU A 173 20.48 -6.51 5.10
CA LEU A 173 21.18 -7.73 4.66
C LEU A 173 22.00 -7.47 3.40
N LEU A 174 21.45 -6.74 2.43
CA LEU A 174 22.17 -6.35 1.22
C LEU A 174 23.40 -5.50 1.57
N LYS A 175 23.22 -4.50 2.43
CA LYS A 175 24.31 -3.63 2.89
C LYS A 175 25.40 -4.40 3.63
N ASN A 176 25.04 -5.32 4.53
CA ASN A 176 26.01 -6.18 5.21
C ASN A 176 26.75 -7.10 4.23
N LYS A 177 26.06 -7.62 3.21
CA LYS A 177 26.70 -8.45 2.19
C LYS A 177 27.71 -7.65 1.36
N ILE A 178 27.41 -6.39 1.07
CA ILE A 178 28.36 -5.47 0.42
C ILE A 178 29.57 -5.25 1.32
N LEU A 179 29.37 -4.90 2.58
CA LEU A 179 30.48 -4.71 3.54
C LEU A 179 31.35 -5.97 3.69
N MET A 180 30.73 -7.15 3.70
CA MET A 180 31.45 -8.42 3.77
C MET A 180 32.26 -8.70 2.50
N LEU A 181 31.70 -8.38 1.32
CA LEU A 181 32.42 -8.50 0.05
C LEU A 181 33.52 -7.46 -0.08
N GLU A 182 33.30 -6.23 0.39
CA GLU A 182 34.35 -5.22 0.54
C GLU A 182 35.46 -5.78 1.41
N GLN A 183 35.16 -6.27 2.62
CA GLN A 183 36.14 -6.88 3.51
C GLN A 183 36.89 -8.06 2.87
N GLN A 184 36.20 -8.91 2.11
CA GLN A 184 36.84 -10.02 1.39
C GLN A 184 37.73 -9.53 0.24
N ALA A 185 37.30 -8.49 -0.48
CA ALA A 185 38.12 -7.83 -1.49
C ALA A 185 39.36 -7.22 -0.84
N LEU A 186 39.22 -6.49 0.27
CA LEU A 186 40.33 -5.98 1.08
C LEU A 186 41.35 -7.06 1.42
N GLN A 187 40.87 -8.22 1.89
CA GLN A 187 41.73 -9.35 2.24
C GLN A 187 42.39 -10.00 1.02
N ALA A 188 41.70 -10.04 -0.13
CA ALA A 188 42.20 -10.63 -1.37
C ALA A 188 43.17 -9.73 -2.14
N MET A 189 43.13 -8.41 -1.91
CA MET A 189 43.88 -7.42 -2.70
C MET A 189 45.34 -7.24 -2.28
N MET A 190 45.77 -7.82 -1.16
CA MET A 190 47.19 -8.15 -0.98
C MET A 190 47.49 -9.45 -1.72
N ASN A 191 47.60 -9.39 -3.05
CA ASN A 191 47.93 -10.53 -3.89
C ASN A 191 49.23 -11.17 -3.34
N PRO A 192 49.16 -12.33 -2.66
CA PRO A 192 50.33 -12.89 -1.98
C PRO A 192 51.47 -13.14 -2.96
N HIS A 193 51.12 -13.53 -4.19
CA HIS A 193 52.07 -13.73 -5.27
C HIS A 193 52.77 -12.43 -5.69
N PHE A 194 52.06 -11.29 -5.79
CA PHE A 194 52.70 -10.00 -6.04
C PHE A 194 53.67 -9.62 -4.91
N VAL A 195 53.26 -9.78 -3.65
CA VAL A 195 54.13 -9.52 -2.49
C VAL A 195 55.38 -10.39 -2.52
N PHE A 196 55.23 -11.71 -2.74
CA PHE A 196 56.37 -12.63 -2.88
C PHE A 196 57.28 -12.23 -4.05
N ASN A 197 56.72 -11.82 -5.19
CA ASN A 197 57.50 -11.44 -6.36
C ASN A 197 58.27 -10.15 -6.16
N VAL A 198 57.67 -9.13 -5.52
CA VAL A 198 58.40 -7.91 -5.19
C VAL A 198 59.53 -8.19 -4.20
N MET A 199 59.29 -9.06 -3.21
CA MET A 199 60.33 -9.51 -2.28
C MET A 199 61.48 -10.23 -3.00
N ASN A 200 61.17 -11.10 -3.97
CA ASN A 200 62.18 -11.77 -4.80
C ASN A 200 62.98 -10.77 -5.66
N SER A 201 62.34 -9.75 -6.23
CA SER A 201 63.04 -8.70 -6.98
C SER A 201 63.96 -7.87 -6.10
N ILE A 202 63.52 -7.53 -4.88
CA ILE A 202 64.36 -6.85 -3.88
C ILE A 202 65.56 -7.73 -3.54
N GLN A 203 65.34 -9.03 -3.28
CA GLN A 203 66.41 -9.98 -3.00
C GLN A 203 67.39 -10.09 -4.17
N HIS A 204 66.91 -10.13 -5.42
CA HIS A 204 67.75 -10.13 -6.61
C HIS A 204 68.65 -8.88 -6.67
N TYR A 205 68.09 -7.67 -6.54
CA TYR A 205 68.88 -6.44 -6.60
C TYR A 205 69.89 -6.29 -5.45
N ILE A 206 69.55 -6.79 -4.26
CA ILE A 206 70.49 -6.87 -3.13
C ILE A 206 71.65 -7.80 -3.48
N ASN A 207 71.34 -8.99 -4.03
CA ASN A 207 72.35 -9.98 -4.41
C ASN A 207 73.24 -9.50 -5.58
N THR A 208 72.71 -8.71 -6.51
CA THR A 208 73.48 -8.12 -7.62
C THR A 208 74.18 -6.81 -7.24
N GLN A 209 74.22 -6.45 -5.95
CA GLN A 209 74.83 -5.21 -5.42
C GLN A 209 74.27 -3.91 -6.01
N ASN A 210 73.06 -3.93 -6.59
CA ASN A 210 72.40 -2.75 -7.12
C ASN A 210 71.51 -2.12 -6.04
N THR A 211 72.17 -1.55 -5.02
CA THR A 211 71.51 -0.99 -3.82
C THR A 211 70.57 0.16 -4.17
N SER A 212 70.86 0.93 -5.22
CA SER A 212 69.98 2.02 -5.68
C SER A 212 68.65 1.49 -6.22
N SER A 213 68.68 0.45 -7.06
CA SER A 213 67.46 -0.16 -7.63
C SER A 213 66.67 -0.91 -6.56
N ALA A 214 67.35 -1.61 -5.65
CA ALA A 214 66.71 -2.24 -4.50
C ALA A 214 65.94 -1.22 -3.63
N ASN A 215 66.55 -0.09 -3.31
CA ASN A 215 65.90 0.98 -2.53
C ASN A 215 64.72 1.63 -3.27
N LYS A 216 64.83 1.82 -4.59
CA LYS A 216 63.72 2.34 -5.42
C LYS A 216 62.51 1.41 -5.39
N VAL A 217 62.73 0.11 -5.61
CA VAL A 217 61.66 -0.91 -5.58
C VAL A 217 61.06 -1.01 -4.18
N LEU A 218 61.89 -1.04 -3.13
CA LEU A 218 61.41 -1.09 -1.74
C LEU A 218 60.56 0.13 -1.37
N THR A 219 61.01 1.33 -1.74
CA THR A 219 60.26 2.58 -1.47
C THR A 219 58.96 2.62 -2.25
N GLY A 220 58.99 2.23 -3.54
CA GLY A 220 57.79 2.14 -4.37
C GLY A 220 56.79 1.12 -3.80
N PHE A 221 57.28 -0.03 -3.36
CA PHE A 221 56.45 -1.07 -2.73
C PHE A 221 55.80 -0.58 -1.42
N ALA A 222 56.56 0.06 -0.53
CA ALA A 222 56.01 0.62 0.71
C ALA A 222 54.96 1.69 0.44
N LYS A 223 55.17 2.56 -0.56
CA LYS A 223 54.18 3.53 -1.02
C LYS A 223 52.93 2.84 -1.56
N LEU A 224 53.09 1.78 -2.35
CA LEU A 224 51.98 1.04 -2.96
C LEU A 224 51.12 0.39 -1.88
N ILE A 225 51.72 -0.27 -0.89
CA ILE A 225 50.98 -0.88 0.23
C ILE A 225 50.22 0.18 1.03
N ARG A 226 50.85 1.31 1.36
CA ARG A 226 50.17 2.40 2.07
C ARG A 226 48.97 2.92 1.29
N LYS A 227 49.17 3.22 0.00
CA LYS A 227 48.11 3.75 -0.86
C LYS A 227 47.00 2.73 -1.10
N ASN A 228 47.35 1.45 -1.21
CA ASN A 228 46.38 0.36 -1.29
C ASN A 228 45.50 0.32 -0.03
N LEU A 229 46.07 0.35 1.17
CA LEU A 229 45.32 0.37 2.44
C LEU A 229 44.39 1.59 2.56
N GLU A 230 44.81 2.75 2.04
CA GLU A 230 44.01 3.96 2.05
C GLU A 230 42.81 3.86 1.08
N ILE A 231 43.07 3.55 -0.18
CA ILE A 231 42.04 3.45 -1.25
C ILE A 231 41.01 2.38 -0.90
N CYS A 232 41.48 1.27 -0.35
CA CYS A 232 40.67 0.17 0.13
C CYS A 232 39.54 0.58 1.09
N THR A 233 39.79 1.55 1.97
CA THR A 233 38.77 2.02 2.93
C THR A 233 37.72 2.97 2.34
N LYS A 234 37.93 3.44 1.10
CA LYS A 234 37.05 4.38 0.42
C LYS A 234 36.15 3.61 -0.57
N SER A 235 34.85 3.92 -0.60
CA SER A 235 33.94 3.34 -1.60
C SER A 235 34.20 3.91 -3.01
N TYR A 236 34.51 5.21 -3.06
CA TYR A 236 34.83 5.97 -4.27
C TYR A 236 36.14 6.74 -4.07
N ILE A 237 36.91 6.91 -5.14
CA ILE A 237 38.12 7.74 -5.20
C ILE A 237 38.04 8.62 -6.44
N ASN A 238 38.79 9.72 -6.45
CA ASN A 238 38.89 10.53 -7.66
C ASN A 238 39.81 9.86 -8.69
N LEU A 239 39.68 10.30 -9.94
CA LEU A 239 40.41 9.75 -11.06
C LEU A 239 41.92 9.98 -10.93
N GLU A 240 42.35 11.11 -10.36
CA GLU A 240 43.77 11.39 -10.09
C GLU A 240 44.37 10.37 -9.09
N GLU A 241 43.66 10.06 -8.01
CA GLU A 241 44.09 9.05 -7.02
C GLU A 241 44.26 7.67 -7.67
N GLU A 242 43.31 7.26 -8.53
CA GLU A 242 43.39 6.01 -9.29
C GLU A 242 44.59 6.03 -10.25
N ILE A 243 44.77 7.10 -11.05
CA ILE A 243 45.88 7.20 -12.00
C ILE A 243 47.24 7.14 -11.28
N GLU A 244 47.39 7.84 -10.17
CA GLU A 244 48.64 7.81 -9.40
C GLU A 244 48.88 6.39 -8.83
N TYR A 245 47.83 5.72 -8.35
CA TYR A 245 47.92 4.32 -7.90
C TYR A 245 48.33 3.37 -9.04
N LEU A 246 47.67 3.46 -10.20
CA LEU A 246 47.98 2.64 -11.37
C LEU A 246 49.40 2.88 -11.87
N ASN A 247 49.86 4.14 -11.91
CA ASN A 247 51.24 4.46 -12.26
C ASN A 247 52.24 3.83 -11.28
N LEU A 248 51.96 3.86 -9.98
CA LEU A 248 52.85 3.25 -8.99
C LEU A 248 52.93 1.73 -9.16
N TYR A 249 51.78 1.08 -9.39
CA TYR A 249 51.70 -0.35 -9.63
C TYR A 249 52.44 -0.75 -10.93
N LEU A 250 52.10 -0.11 -12.05
CA LEU A 250 52.67 -0.42 -13.37
C LEU A 250 54.18 -0.15 -13.44
N ASN A 251 54.68 0.89 -12.74
CA ASN A 251 56.10 1.13 -12.64
C ASN A 251 56.84 0.02 -11.90
N LEU A 252 56.29 -0.51 -10.80
CA LEU A 252 56.89 -1.63 -10.07
C LEU A 252 56.93 -2.90 -10.92
N GLU A 253 55.86 -3.18 -11.66
CA GLU A 253 55.79 -4.28 -12.62
C GLU A 253 56.82 -4.10 -13.75
N LYS A 254 56.98 -2.87 -14.27
CA LYS A 254 58.02 -2.54 -15.26
C LYS A 254 59.43 -2.74 -14.72
N TYR A 255 59.72 -2.35 -13.48
CA TYR A 255 61.03 -2.64 -12.88
C TYR A 255 61.32 -4.14 -12.80
N ARG A 256 60.30 -4.96 -12.53
CA ARG A 256 60.47 -6.41 -12.44
C ARG A 256 60.70 -7.07 -13.79
N PHE A 257 60.00 -6.62 -14.83
CA PHE A 257 60.04 -7.25 -16.15
C PHE A 257 60.97 -6.58 -17.16
N GLY A 258 61.52 -5.42 -16.81
CA GLY A 258 62.41 -4.65 -17.67
C GLY A 258 61.71 -4.25 -18.98
N ASP A 259 62.45 -4.36 -20.09
CA ASP A 259 61.98 -3.91 -21.41
C ASP A 259 60.88 -4.81 -22.01
N LYS A 260 60.57 -5.95 -21.39
CA LYS A 260 59.48 -6.83 -21.82
C LYS A 260 58.09 -6.27 -21.53
N PHE A 261 57.99 -5.21 -20.73
CA PHE A 261 56.72 -4.61 -20.37
C PHE A 261 56.71 -3.10 -20.62
N ILE A 262 55.81 -2.67 -21.50
CA ILE A 262 55.57 -1.26 -21.81
C ILE A 262 54.14 -0.93 -21.40
N TYR A 263 53.93 0.28 -20.89
CA TYR A 263 52.58 0.75 -20.60
C TYR A 263 52.41 2.22 -20.95
N SER A 264 51.18 2.62 -21.28
CA SER A 264 50.80 4.01 -21.45
C SER A 264 49.42 4.29 -20.85
N ILE A 265 49.27 5.41 -20.15
CA ILE A 265 47.98 5.90 -19.65
C ILE A 265 47.70 7.23 -20.34
N LYS A 266 46.57 7.32 -21.03
CA LYS A 266 46.09 8.53 -21.70
C LYS A 266 44.74 8.91 -21.12
N VAL A 267 44.65 10.16 -20.70
CA VAL A 267 43.41 10.75 -20.16
C VAL A 267 43.09 11.94 -21.03
N ASP A 268 41.82 12.04 -21.41
CA ASP A 268 41.34 13.16 -22.19
C ASP A 268 41.45 14.48 -21.41
N GLN A 269 41.84 15.56 -22.09
CA GLN A 269 42.13 16.85 -21.43
C GLN A 269 40.89 17.53 -20.85
N GLN A 270 39.72 17.20 -21.38
CA GLN A 270 38.43 17.72 -20.95
C GLN A 270 37.94 17.13 -19.61
N ILE A 271 38.57 16.05 -19.12
CA ILE A 271 38.17 15.39 -17.88
C ILE A 271 38.85 16.08 -16.70
N ASP A 272 38.05 16.60 -15.77
CA ASP A 272 38.55 17.03 -14.47
C ASP A 272 38.83 15.80 -13.60
N LYS A 273 40.11 15.52 -13.38
CA LYS A 273 40.57 14.32 -12.67
C LYS A 273 40.35 14.40 -11.15
N GLU A 274 40.25 15.61 -10.60
CA GLU A 274 40.09 15.82 -9.16
C GLU A 274 38.63 15.66 -8.74
N GLU A 275 37.70 16.07 -9.60
CA GLU A 275 36.25 15.98 -9.39
C GLU A 275 35.64 14.65 -9.86
N THR A 276 36.19 14.04 -10.92
CA THR A 276 35.65 12.78 -11.47
C THR A 276 35.86 11.63 -10.49
N GLN A 277 34.77 11.07 -9.97
CA GLN A 277 34.81 9.92 -9.05
C GLN A 277 34.57 8.60 -9.76
N LEU A 278 35.25 7.56 -9.27
CA LEU A 278 35.05 6.18 -9.68
C LEU A 278 35.05 5.25 -8.46
N PRO A 279 34.36 4.10 -8.53
CA PRO A 279 34.49 3.08 -7.50
C PRO A 279 35.96 2.69 -7.33
N SER A 280 36.45 2.74 -6.11
CA SER A 280 37.83 2.37 -5.79
C SER A 280 38.16 0.98 -6.31
N MET A 281 39.41 0.69 -6.71
CA MET A 281 39.83 -0.68 -7.05
C MET A 281 39.06 -1.35 -8.21
N LEU A 282 38.41 -0.57 -9.06
CA LEU A 282 37.64 -1.10 -10.20
C LEU A 282 38.56 -1.61 -11.33
N LEU A 283 39.63 -0.87 -11.63
CA LEU A 283 40.46 -1.13 -12.83
C LEU A 283 41.56 -2.16 -12.57
N GLN A 284 42.10 -2.20 -11.34
CA GLN A 284 43.26 -3.02 -10.99
C GLN A 284 43.14 -4.48 -11.44
N PRO A 285 42.05 -5.23 -11.17
CA PRO A 285 42.00 -6.65 -11.51
C PRO A 285 42.08 -6.91 -13.01
N TYR A 286 41.58 -5.99 -13.84
CA TYR A 286 41.67 -6.11 -15.30
C TYR A 286 43.08 -5.79 -15.79
N ILE A 287 43.75 -4.80 -15.19
CA ILE A 287 45.15 -4.45 -15.47
C ILE A 287 46.08 -5.60 -15.05
N GLU A 288 45.86 -6.20 -13.88
CA GLU A 288 46.62 -7.37 -13.44
C GLU A 288 46.48 -8.51 -14.46
N ASN A 289 45.25 -8.82 -14.89
CA ASN A 289 45.06 -9.90 -15.87
C ASN A 289 45.72 -9.58 -17.22
N ALA A 290 45.66 -8.34 -17.70
CA ALA A 290 46.34 -7.92 -18.93
C ALA A 290 47.86 -8.18 -18.86
N ILE A 291 48.50 -7.90 -17.72
CA ILE A 291 49.94 -8.13 -17.53
C ILE A 291 50.24 -9.63 -17.40
N TRP A 292 49.65 -10.28 -16.40
CA TRP A 292 50.03 -11.64 -15.99
C TRP A 292 49.53 -12.74 -16.94
N HIS A 293 48.38 -12.53 -17.57
CA HIS A 293 47.77 -13.52 -18.46
C HIS A 293 47.82 -13.11 -19.92
N GLY A 294 47.85 -11.80 -20.21
CA GLY A 294 48.06 -11.30 -21.57
C GLY A 294 49.54 -11.32 -21.95
N ILE A 295 50.36 -10.52 -21.27
CA ILE A 295 51.72 -10.20 -21.71
C ILE A 295 52.75 -11.21 -21.24
N MET A 296 52.75 -11.59 -19.96
CA MET A 296 53.82 -12.44 -19.40
C MET A 296 54.00 -13.81 -20.06
N PRO A 297 52.96 -14.47 -20.59
CA PRO A 297 53.14 -15.71 -21.37
C PRO A 297 53.85 -15.50 -22.71
N LYS A 298 53.98 -14.26 -23.20
CA LYS A 298 54.58 -13.94 -24.50
C LYS A 298 56.08 -13.64 -24.34
N GLU A 299 56.93 -14.38 -25.03
CA GLU A 299 58.39 -14.24 -24.88
C GLU A 299 58.93 -12.87 -25.31
N GLU A 300 58.33 -12.29 -26.35
CA GLU A 300 58.67 -10.99 -26.94
C GLU A 300 58.28 -9.79 -26.07
N GLY A 301 57.49 -10.01 -25.01
CA GLY A 301 56.91 -8.94 -24.21
C GLY A 301 55.69 -8.29 -24.86
N GLY A 302 55.23 -7.17 -24.30
CA GLY A 302 53.99 -6.54 -24.73
C GLY A 302 53.71 -5.17 -24.09
N GLU A 303 52.58 -4.61 -24.51
CA GLU A 303 52.11 -3.28 -24.13
C GLU A 303 50.70 -3.35 -23.52
N VAL A 304 50.50 -2.66 -22.39
CA VAL A 304 49.16 -2.31 -21.88
C VAL A 304 48.93 -0.81 -22.10
N LYS A 305 47.85 -0.48 -22.80
CA LYS A 305 47.40 0.88 -23.00
C LYS A 305 46.09 1.10 -22.27
N ILE A 306 46.03 2.15 -21.46
CA ILE A 306 44.84 2.60 -20.73
C ILE A 306 44.39 3.92 -21.33
N GLU A 307 43.19 3.96 -21.89
CA GLU A 307 42.58 5.18 -22.45
C GLU A 307 41.33 5.55 -21.64
N ILE A 308 41.31 6.75 -21.07
CA ILE A 308 40.19 7.29 -20.32
C ILE A 308 39.63 8.48 -21.12
N ILE A 309 38.41 8.32 -21.62
CA ILE A 309 37.79 9.22 -22.59
C ILE A 309 36.38 9.57 -22.11
N GLN A 310 35.97 10.82 -22.29
CA GLN A 310 34.59 11.24 -22.10
C GLN A 310 33.98 11.48 -23.48
N LYS A 311 33.11 10.57 -23.94
CA LYS A 311 32.45 10.72 -25.24
C LYS A 311 31.13 11.48 -25.15
N ASP A 312 30.44 11.33 -24.01
CA ASP A 312 29.11 11.85 -23.73
C ASP A 312 29.09 12.46 -22.32
N GLU A 313 28.06 13.24 -21.98
CA GLU A 313 27.89 13.82 -20.64
C GLU A 313 27.59 12.77 -19.56
N ASP A 314 27.12 11.58 -19.95
CA ASP A 314 26.60 10.59 -19.02
C ASP A 314 27.63 9.57 -18.50
N TYR A 315 28.68 9.30 -19.26
CA TYR A 315 29.58 8.17 -19.00
C TYR A 315 31.05 8.48 -19.27
N LEU A 316 31.90 8.05 -18.34
CA LEU A 316 33.33 7.93 -18.49
C LEU A 316 33.68 6.58 -19.13
N TRP A 317 34.37 6.62 -20.26
CA TRP A 317 34.81 5.42 -20.99
C TRP A 317 36.24 5.11 -20.61
N ILE A 318 36.46 3.95 -20.00
CA ILE A 318 37.78 3.46 -19.62
C ILE A 318 38.09 2.21 -20.43
N LYS A 319 39.10 2.29 -21.30
CA LYS A 319 39.57 1.17 -22.12
C LYS A 319 40.92 0.68 -21.64
N ILE A 320 41.02 -0.62 -21.37
CA ILE A 320 42.27 -1.31 -21.06
C ILE A 320 42.54 -2.25 -22.24
N ILE A 321 43.60 -1.95 -23.00
CA ILE A 321 43.96 -2.63 -24.23
C ILE A 321 45.31 -3.31 -24.02
N ASP A 322 45.37 -4.63 -24.23
CA ASP A 322 46.61 -5.38 -24.25
C ASP A 322 46.85 -6.03 -25.62
N ASN A 323 48.13 -6.20 -25.97
CA ASN A 323 48.57 -6.94 -27.17
C ASN A 323 49.13 -8.33 -26.83
N GLY A 324 48.64 -8.90 -25.73
CA GLY A 324 49.03 -10.21 -25.22
C GLY A 324 48.49 -11.37 -26.05
N ILE A 325 48.47 -12.56 -25.46
CA ILE A 325 48.02 -13.78 -26.16
C ILE A 325 46.52 -13.81 -26.47
N GLY A 326 45.71 -12.93 -25.89
CA GLY A 326 44.25 -12.89 -26.05
C GLY A 326 43.50 -13.75 -25.01
N ILE A 327 42.33 -13.28 -24.59
CA ILE A 327 41.57 -13.89 -23.48
C ILE A 327 41.08 -15.31 -23.80
N GLU A 328 40.64 -15.60 -25.03
CA GLU A 328 40.15 -16.92 -25.44
C GLU A 328 41.29 -17.94 -25.49
N ASN A 329 42.46 -17.53 -26.00
CA ASN A 329 43.66 -18.36 -26.02
C ASN A 329 44.19 -18.65 -24.60
N SER A 330 44.04 -17.68 -23.68
CA SER A 330 44.41 -17.87 -22.27
C SER A 330 43.49 -18.88 -21.56
N LEU A 331 42.20 -18.92 -21.95
CA LEU A 331 41.20 -19.83 -21.40
C LEU A 331 41.32 -21.24 -21.98
N SER A 332 41.64 -21.38 -23.27
CA SER A 332 41.82 -22.69 -23.93
C SER A 332 43.09 -23.41 -23.50
N THR A 333 44.16 -22.67 -23.16
CA THR A 333 45.44 -23.25 -22.69
C THR A 333 45.36 -23.74 -21.24
N LYS A 334 44.33 -23.36 -20.47
CA LYS A 334 44.15 -23.76 -19.07
C LYS A 334 43.03 -24.79 -18.91
N ASN A 335 43.40 -26.04 -18.67
CA ASN A 335 42.50 -27.12 -18.23
C ASN A 335 41.92 -26.93 -16.79
N SER A 336 41.81 -25.70 -16.27
CA SER A 336 41.37 -25.46 -14.89
C SER A 336 40.26 -24.43 -14.80
N LYS A 337 39.25 -24.78 -13.98
CA LYS A 337 38.13 -23.96 -13.51
C LYS A 337 38.57 -22.74 -12.66
N HIS A 338 39.75 -22.16 -12.91
CA HIS A 338 40.26 -20.98 -12.23
C HIS A 338 40.15 -19.76 -13.14
N GLN A 339 38.91 -19.29 -13.29
CA GLN A 339 38.67 -17.88 -13.59
C GLN A 339 39.33 -17.05 -12.48
N SER A 340 40.05 -15.97 -12.82
CA SER A 340 40.79 -15.19 -11.82
C SER A 340 39.81 -14.70 -10.75
N LYS A 341 40.02 -15.12 -9.50
CA LYS A 341 39.12 -14.80 -8.37
C LYS A 341 38.88 -13.29 -8.27
N GLY A 342 39.89 -12.48 -8.62
CA GLY A 342 39.82 -11.02 -8.70
C GLY A 342 38.75 -10.52 -9.66
N MET A 343 38.72 -10.96 -10.93
CA MET A 343 37.69 -10.52 -11.89
C MET A 343 36.28 -10.90 -11.45
N LYS A 344 36.12 -12.10 -10.88
CA LYS A 344 34.81 -12.55 -10.39
C LYS A 344 34.31 -11.66 -9.25
N LEU A 345 35.17 -11.31 -8.30
CA LEU A 345 34.84 -10.41 -7.20
C LEU A 345 34.50 -9.01 -7.70
N THR A 346 35.27 -8.47 -8.66
CA THR A 346 34.98 -7.17 -9.26
C THR A 346 33.65 -7.17 -10.02
N GLN A 347 33.36 -8.24 -10.76
CA GLN A 347 32.07 -8.38 -11.45
C GLN A 347 30.90 -8.46 -10.45
N GLU A 348 31.04 -9.24 -9.38
CA GLU A 348 30.02 -9.33 -8.33
C GLU A 348 29.81 -7.96 -7.65
N ARG A 349 30.88 -7.19 -7.44
CA ARG A 349 30.79 -5.82 -6.92
C ARG A 349 30.09 -4.87 -7.89
N ILE A 350 30.43 -4.88 -9.18
CA ILE A 350 29.74 -4.09 -10.23
C ILE A 350 28.24 -4.41 -10.21
N ASN A 351 27.88 -5.70 -10.15
CA ASN A 351 26.48 -6.14 -10.12
C ASN A 351 25.74 -5.66 -8.87
N LEU A 352 26.42 -5.46 -7.74
CA LEU A 352 25.82 -4.91 -6.52
C LEU A 352 25.67 -3.40 -6.57
N LEU A 353 26.69 -2.69 -7.09
CA LEU A 353 26.62 -1.25 -7.31
C LEU A 353 25.45 -0.90 -8.25
N ASN A 354 25.29 -1.65 -9.33
CA ASN A 354 24.20 -1.47 -10.30
C ASN A 354 22.79 -1.71 -9.72
N LYS A 355 22.66 -2.33 -8.54
CA LYS A 355 21.35 -2.48 -7.86
C LYS A 355 20.99 -1.29 -6.98
N ILE A 356 21.96 -0.45 -6.66
CA ILE A 356 21.82 0.68 -5.73
C ILE A 356 21.83 2.00 -6.51
N GLU A 357 22.72 2.11 -7.50
CA GLU A 357 22.92 3.33 -8.28
C GLU A 357 21.86 3.51 -9.38
N ALA A 358 21.54 4.77 -9.69
CA ALA A 358 20.53 5.11 -10.70
C ALA A 358 20.96 4.77 -12.13
N LYS A 359 22.27 4.89 -12.43
CA LYS A 359 22.88 4.54 -13.72
C LYS A 359 23.81 3.34 -13.53
N PRO A 360 23.71 2.28 -14.36
CA PRO A 360 24.55 1.10 -14.21
C PRO A 360 25.95 1.31 -14.79
N ILE A 361 26.96 0.76 -14.12
CA ILE A 361 28.29 0.51 -14.67
C ILE A 361 28.21 -0.65 -15.66
N GLN A 362 28.79 -0.46 -16.85
CA GLN A 362 28.78 -1.49 -17.90
C GLN A 362 30.21 -1.99 -18.15
N LEU A 363 30.35 -3.30 -18.35
CA LEU A 363 31.63 -3.94 -18.64
C LEU A 363 31.52 -4.76 -19.92
N PHE A 364 32.43 -4.51 -20.85
CA PHE A 364 32.58 -5.25 -22.09
C PHE A 364 33.99 -5.79 -22.20
N VAL A 365 34.13 -7.04 -22.64
CA VAL A 365 35.42 -7.71 -22.83
C VAL A 365 35.43 -8.31 -24.23
N GLU A 366 36.40 -7.90 -25.04
CA GLU A 366 36.52 -8.29 -26.45
C GLU A 366 37.95 -8.74 -26.74
N GLN A 367 38.12 -9.79 -27.54
CA GLN A 367 39.43 -10.18 -28.06
C GLN A 367 39.72 -9.47 -29.40
N ASN A 368 40.92 -8.94 -29.56
CA ASN A 368 41.33 -8.24 -30.77
C ASN A 368 41.80 -9.23 -31.85
N GLY A 369 40.85 -9.89 -32.54
CA GLY A 369 41.19 -10.92 -33.53
C GLY A 369 41.82 -12.16 -32.88
N ASN A 370 43.02 -12.56 -33.31
CA ASN A 370 43.69 -13.77 -32.79
C ASN A 370 44.59 -13.52 -31.56
N SER A 371 44.79 -12.27 -31.13
CA SER A 371 45.68 -11.92 -30.01
C SER A 371 45.31 -10.57 -29.40
N GLY A 372 45.55 -10.40 -28.11
CA GLY A 372 45.26 -9.16 -27.38
C GLY A 372 43.80 -9.03 -26.96
N THR A 373 43.56 -8.25 -25.91
CA THR A 373 42.22 -8.07 -25.32
C THR A 373 41.93 -6.59 -25.13
N THR A 374 40.69 -6.19 -25.37
CA THR A 374 40.17 -4.88 -25.04
C THR A 374 39.07 -5.03 -24.00
N ILE A 375 39.26 -4.39 -22.85
CA ILE A 375 38.26 -4.31 -21.79
C ILE A 375 37.74 -2.87 -21.76
N THR A 376 36.45 -2.69 -21.96
CA THR A 376 35.78 -1.38 -21.90
C THR A 376 34.87 -1.32 -20.68
N ILE A 377 35.12 -0.34 -19.81
CA ILE A 377 34.34 -0.07 -18.60
C ILE A 377 33.67 1.29 -18.77
N LEU A 378 32.34 1.33 -18.68
CA LEU A 378 31.56 2.55 -18.69
C LEU A 378 31.13 2.86 -17.27
N VAL A 379 31.69 3.94 -16.71
CA VAL A 379 31.35 4.41 -15.36
C VAL A 379 30.46 5.64 -15.52
N PRO A 380 29.26 5.69 -14.90
CA PRO A 380 28.40 6.86 -15.00
C PRO A 380 29.07 8.07 -14.34
N LEU A 381 28.94 9.23 -14.98
CA LEU A 381 29.30 10.52 -14.40
C LEU A 381 28.12 11.00 -13.54
N ASN A 382 28.44 11.49 -12.33
CA ASN A 382 27.46 12.00 -11.36
C ASN A 382 27.05 13.43 -11.65
#